data_AF-A0A958PG05-F1
#
_entry.id   AF-A0A958PG05-F1
#
_cell.length_a   1.000
_cell.length_b   1.000
_cell.length_c   1.000
_cell.angle_alpha   90.00
_cell.angle_beta   90.00
_cell.angle_gamma   90.00
#
_symmetry.space_group_name_H-M   'P 1'
#
loop_
_entity.id
_entity.type
_entity.pdbx_description
1 polymer ?
#
loop_
_entity_poly.entity_id
_entity_poly.type
_entity_poly.pdbx_seq_one_letter_code
_entity_poly.pdbx_strand_id
1 'polypeptide(L)'
;MKNLIIALSMIFASLNLFALDGPSTPSGSGRGNQLQCKYYDEGWEEHGYHNSCQECHKKHGDCEERCYSYTYTCKVTGRDKDGNIETFTALGANERRVGDEALDRCYQAGSRNCYLDRCDESSRLESRHTCKDEARPNSGNNNRPEDRPNRPGDRERERERERNRDNNNRRR
;
A
#
# COMPACT_ATOMS: atom_id res chain seq x y z
N MET A 1 7.01 56.46 31.75
CA MET A 1 7.40 55.10 32.18
C MET A 1 6.50 54.13 31.41
N LYS A 2 6.72 53.63 30.18
CA LYS A 2 7.85 52.93 29.54
C LYS A 2 8.48 51.90 30.48
N ASN A 3 8.00 50.65 30.40
CA ASN A 3 8.60 49.34 30.73
C ASN A 3 7.51 48.28 30.37
N LEU A 4 7.54 47.60 29.22
CA LEU A 4 8.40 46.47 28.86
C LEU A 4 8.16 45.25 29.78
N ILE A 5 7.13 44.45 29.49
CA ILE A 5 7.07 43.05 29.94
C ILE A 5 7.06 42.18 28.69
N ILE A 6 8.26 41.65 28.46
CA ILE A 6 8.65 40.69 27.45
C ILE A 6 8.14 39.31 27.86
N ALA A 7 7.67 38.59 26.84
CA ALA A 7 7.72 37.15 26.60
C ALA A 7 8.00 36.21 27.78
N LEU A 8 7.11 35.21 27.92
CA LEU A 8 7.29 33.80 28.31
C LEU A 8 5.88 33.36 28.73
N SER A 9 5.11 32.59 27.97
CA SER A 9 5.39 31.19 27.68
C SER A 9 4.49 30.70 26.54
N MET A 10 4.98 30.78 25.31
CA MET A 10 4.53 29.87 24.25
C MET A 10 5.11 28.49 24.56
N ILE A 11 4.48 27.76 25.48
CA ILE A 11 4.66 26.31 25.54
C ILE A 11 3.61 25.75 24.59
N PHE A 12 3.95 25.85 23.31
CA PHE A 12 3.48 24.93 22.30
C PHE A 12 3.96 23.55 22.74
N ALA A 13 3.13 22.84 23.50
CA ALA A 13 3.22 21.39 23.63
C ALA A 13 2.78 20.78 22.29
N SER A 14 3.64 20.96 21.29
CA SER A 14 3.66 20.19 20.05
C SER A 14 4.12 18.79 20.39
N LEU A 15 3.20 17.92 20.81
CA LEU A 15 3.45 16.49 20.90
C LEU A 15 2.21 15.71 20.45
N ASN A 16 2.45 14.90 19.43
CA ASN A 16 1.66 13.77 18.94
C ASN A 16 0.59 14.06 17.88
N LEU A 17 1.02 14.71 16.78
CA LEU A 17 0.56 14.25 15.48
C LEU A 17 1.44 13.04 15.11
N PHE A 18 1.07 11.85 15.58
CA PHE A 18 1.50 10.64 14.89
C PHE A 18 0.80 10.69 13.53
N ALA A 19 1.50 11.23 12.53
CA ALA A 19 1.19 10.95 11.15
C ALA A 19 1.39 9.45 10.99
N LEU A 20 0.31 8.69 11.17
CA LEU A 20 0.13 7.43 10.47
C LEU A 20 0.09 7.82 8.99
N ASP A 21 1.28 7.91 8.39
CA ASP A 21 1.47 7.88 6.95
C ASP A 21 1.01 6.49 6.47
N GLY A 22 -0.30 6.29 6.49
CA GLY A 22 -0.94 5.20 5.78
C GLY A 22 -0.63 5.37 4.29
N PRO A 23 -0.41 4.27 3.56
CA PRO A 23 -0.15 4.36 2.13
C PRO A 23 -1.32 5.06 1.44
N SER A 24 -1.01 6.00 0.54
CA SER A 24 -2.02 6.70 -0.26
C SER A 24 -2.86 5.68 -1.01
N THR A 25 -4.19 5.77 -0.88
CA THR A 25 -5.11 4.81 -1.49
C THR A 25 -5.09 4.93 -3.03
N PRO A 26 -5.19 3.82 -3.78
CA PRO A 26 -5.57 3.88 -5.18
C PRO A 26 -7.04 4.29 -5.26
N SER A 27 -7.33 5.40 -5.94
CA SER A 27 -8.69 5.90 -6.23
C SER A 27 -9.52 4.82 -6.94
N GLY A 28 -10.28 4.03 -6.17
CA GLY A 28 -11.09 2.90 -6.64
C GLY A 28 -12.57 3.04 -6.24
N SER A 29 -13.46 2.97 -7.22
CA SER A 29 -14.92 3.14 -7.13
C SER A 29 -15.69 1.97 -6.47
N GLY A 30 -15.10 1.29 -5.48
CA GLY A 30 -15.66 0.11 -4.83
C GLY A 30 -16.71 0.44 -3.76
N ARG A 31 -17.90 -0.15 -3.88
CA ARG A 31 -18.97 -0.12 -2.86
C ARG A 31 -18.63 -1.03 -1.68
N GLY A 32 -17.83 -0.56 -0.73
CA GLY A 32 -17.60 -1.25 0.55
C GLY A 32 -16.40 -0.72 1.30
N ASN A 33 -16.34 -0.94 2.61
CA ASN A 33 -15.12 -0.84 3.41
C ASN A 33 -14.16 -1.93 2.92
N GLN A 34 -13.56 -1.75 1.74
CA GLN A 34 -12.62 -2.72 1.21
C GLN A 34 -11.31 -2.55 1.98
N LEU A 35 -11.01 -3.52 2.83
CA LEU A 35 -9.70 -3.60 3.47
C LEU A 35 -8.64 -3.61 2.38
N GLN A 36 -7.68 -2.70 2.46
CA GLN A 36 -6.52 -2.72 1.58
C GLN A 36 -5.35 -3.33 2.33
N CYS A 37 -5.01 -4.55 1.94
CA CYS A 37 -3.86 -5.27 2.45
C CYS A 37 -2.62 -4.92 1.62
N LYS A 38 -1.54 -4.60 2.32
CA LYS A 38 -0.24 -4.21 1.77
C LYS A 38 0.85 -5.02 2.48
N TYR A 39 1.93 -5.32 1.76
CA TYR A 39 2.98 -6.19 2.27
C TYR A 39 4.27 -5.40 2.49
N TYR A 40 4.82 -5.50 3.68
CA TYR A 40 5.99 -4.75 4.14
C TYR A 40 7.06 -5.74 4.55
N ASP A 41 8.32 -5.36 4.51
CA ASP A 41 9.36 -6.10 5.18
C ASP A 41 9.22 -5.95 6.71
N GLU A 42 9.72 -6.92 7.48
CA GLU A 42 9.83 -6.77 8.95
C GLU A 42 10.95 -5.79 9.35
N GLY A 43 11.80 -5.39 8.38
CA GLY A 43 12.85 -4.39 8.52
C GLY A 43 12.33 -2.95 8.55
N TRP A 44 13.14 -2.03 9.09
CA TRP A 44 12.82 -0.60 9.21
C TRP A 44 13.23 0.21 7.96
N GLU A 45 13.71 -0.45 6.90
CA GLU A 45 14.21 0.18 5.68
C GLU A 45 13.80 -0.64 4.45
N GLU A 46 12.79 -0.18 3.70
CA GLU A 46 12.93 0.22 2.30
C GLU A 46 11.59 0.71 1.70
N HIS A 47 11.35 2.02 1.78
CA HIS A 47 10.70 2.89 0.77
C HIS A 47 9.42 2.43 0.03
N GLY A 48 8.63 1.47 0.53
CA GLY A 48 7.35 1.13 -0.11
C GLY A 48 6.68 -0.13 0.41
N TYR A 49 5.49 -0.40 -0.13
CA TYR A 49 4.77 -1.65 0.07
C TYR A 49 4.84 -2.50 -1.21
N HIS A 50 4.72 -3.82 -1.07
CA HIS A 50 4.52 -4.76 -2.18
C HIS A 50 3.03 -5.12 -2.30
N ASN A 51 2.63 -5.69 -3.43
CA ASN A 51 1.24 -6.08 -3.69
C ASN A 51 0.94 -7.54 -3.31
N SER A 52 1.97 -8.32 -2.93
CA SER A 52 1.82 -9.71 -2.44
C SER A 52 2.97 -10.10 -1.51
N CYS A 53 2.73 -11.06 -0.61
CA CYS A 53 3.78 -11.70 0.19
C CYS A 53 4.90 -12.26 -0.69
N GLN A 54 4.56 -12.90 -1.82
CA GLN A 54 5.56 -13.49 -2.71
C GLN A 54 6.47 -12.43 -3.34
N GLU A 55 5.93 -11.28 -3.72
CA GLU A 55 6.72 -10.17 -4.23
C GLU A 55 7.65 -9.61 -3.15
N CYS A 56 7.14 -9.46 -1.93
CA CYS A 56 7.92 -9.01 -0.79
C CYS A 56 9.09 -9.97 -0.50
N HIS A 57 8.83 -11.28 -0.35
CA HIS A 57 9.85 -12.30 -0.07
C HIS A 57 10.89 -12.48 -1.19
N LYS A 58 10.60 -12.06 -2.43
CA LYS A 58 11.61 -12.08 -3.50
C LYS A 58 12.73 -11.06 -3.27
N LYS A 59 12.43 -9.99 -2.55
CA LYS A 59 13.32 -8.85 -2.32
C LYS A 59 13.82 -8.81 -0.88
N HIS A 60 12.98 -9.23 0.06
CA HIS A 60 13.21 -9.18 1.50
C HIS A 60 13.13 -10.59 2.11
N GLY A 61 13.71 -10.76 3.30
CA GLY A 61 13.65 -12.04 4.03
C GLY A 61 12.28 -12.25 4.65
N ASP A 62 12.00 -11.50 5.72
CA ASP A 62 10.77 -11.58 6.48
C ASP A 62 9.80 -10.47 6.04
N CYS A 63 8.53 -10.83 5.85
CA CYS A 63 7.49 -9.94 5.36
C CYS A 63 6.23 -10.01 6.21
N GLU A 64 5.54 -8.88 6.38
CA GLU A 64 4.24 -8.75 7.03
C GLU A 64 3.18 -8.22 6.06
N GLU A 65 2.03 -8.89 6.04
CA GLU A 65 0.79 -8.33 5.53
C GLU A 65 0.17 -7.41 6.58
N ARG A 66 -0.19 -6.19 6.18
CA ARG A 66 -0.92 -5.22 7.00
C ARG A 66 -2.15 -4.77 6.23
N CYS A 67 -3.33 -4.98 6.80
CA CYS A 67 -4.60 -4.60 6.19
C CYS A 67 -5.18 -3.37 6.86
N TYR A 68 -5.53 -2.37 6.05
CA TYR A 68 -6.06 -1.10 6.52
C TYR A 68 -7.50 -0.90 6.06
N SER A 69 -8.34 -0.40 6.97
CA SER A 69 -9.60 0.24 6.62
C SER A 69 -9.37 1.74 6.41
N TYR A 70 -10.15 2.35 5.52
CA TYR A 70 -10.09 3.78 5.23
C TYR A 70 -11.47 4.39 5.46
N THR A 71 -11.47 5.55 6.10
CA THR A 71 -12.67 6.36 6.32
C THR A 71 -12.38 7.78 5.86
N TYR A 72 -13.24 8.30 5.00
CA TYR A 72 -13.20 9.65 4.49
C TYR A 72 -14.22 10.51 5.21
N THR A 73 -13.83 11.75 5.52
CA THR A 73 -14.71 12.79 6.04
C THR A 73 -14.70 13.95 5.06
N CYS A 74 -15.81 14.18 4.37
CA CYS A 74 -15.92 15.31 3.46
C CYS A 74 -16.71 16.45 4.09
N LYS A 75 -16.20 17.67 3.91
CA LYS A 75 -16.79 18.92 4.36
C LYS A 75 -17.26 19.73 3.15
N VAL A 76 -18.50 20.15 3.19
CA VAL A 76 -19.13 21.04 2.20
C VAL A 76 -19.52 22.33 2.88
N THR A 77 -19.33 23.44 2.17
CA THR A 77 -19.71 24.77 2.66
C THR A 77 -20.77 25.36 1.74
N GLY A 78 -21.79 25.98 2.33
CA GLY A 78 -22.87 26.67 1.62
C GLY A 78 -23.22 27.99 2.29
N ARG A 79 -24.23 28.69 1.75
CA ARG A 79 -24.81 29.88 2.37
C ARG A 79 -26.31 29.75 2.54
N ASP A 80 -26.80 30.08 3.73
CA ASP A 80 -28.23 30.13 3.99
C ASP A 80 -28.91 31.30 3.24
N LYS A 81 -30.23 31.43 3.43
CA LYS A 81 -31.04 32.51 2.85
C LYS A 81 -30.66 33.91 3.33
N ASP A 82 -30.03 34.00 4.50
CA ASP A 82 -29.64 35.25 5.16
C ASP A 82 -28.17 35.62 4.83
N GLY A 83 -27.46 34.75 4.10
CA GLY A 83 -26.09 34.92 3.64
C GLY A 83 -25.01 34.39 4.59
N ASN A 84 -25.39 33.75 5.70
CA ASN A 84 -24.47 33.13 6.65
C ASN A 84 -23.86 31.87 6.05
N ILE A 85 -22.62 31.57 6.45
CA ILE A 85 -21.92 30.37 6.01
C ILE A 85 -22.39 29.17 6.83
N GLU A 86 -22.82 28.11 6.16
CA GLU A 86 -23.14 26.83 6.77
C GLU A 86 -22.12 25.77 6.34
N THR A 87 -21.91 24.78 7.21
CA THR A 87 -21.01 23.65 6.95
C THR A 87 -21.76 22.34 7.14
N PHE A 88 -21.58 21.44 6.18
CA PHE A 88 -22.16 20.11 6.18
C PHE A 88 -21.03 19.09 6.09
N THR A 89 -21.16 17.99 6.83
CA THR A 89 -20.16 16.92 6.85
C THR A 89 -20.81 15.57 6.56
N ALA A 90 -20.11 14.71 5.84
CA ALA A 90 -20.46 13.31 5.68
C ALA A 90 -19.23 12.42 5.93
N LEU A 91 -19.47 11.16 6.27
CA LEU A 91 -18.44 10.18 6.63
C LEU A 91 -18.71 8.85 5.91
N GLY A 92 -17.67 8.20 5.39
CA GLY A 92 -17.79 6.85 4.85
C GLY A 92 -16.56 6.30 4.15
N ALA A 93 -16.72 5.12 3.56
CA ALA A 93 -15.64 4.31 2.98
C ALA A 93 -15.06 4.81 1.64
N ASN A 94 -15.79 5.69 0.96
CA ASN A 94 -15.51 6.07 -0.42
C ASN A 94 -15.60 7.59 -0.55
N GLU A 95 -14.45 8.22 -0.79
CA GLU A 95 -14.33 9.68 -0.87
C GLU A 95 -15.41 10.31 -1.76
N ARG A 96 -15.52 9.84 -3.01
CA ARG A 96 -16.46 10.40 -3.99
C ARG A 96 -17.90 10.33 -3.48
N ARG A 97 -18.34 9.16 -3.02
CA ARG A 97 -19.70 8.98 -2.50
C ARG A 97 -19.96 9.87 -1.28
N VAL A 98 -18.97 10.01 -0.40
CA VAL A 98 -19.07 10.83 0.81
C VAL A 98 -19.11 12.33 0.46
N GLY A 99 -18.36 12.75 -0.55
CA GLY A 99 -18.41 14.10 -1.11
C GLY A 99 -19.77 14.41 -1.72
N ASP A 100 -20.30 13.50 -2.55
CA ASP A 100 -21.63 13.61 -3.15
C ASP A 100 -22.72 13.69 -2.05
N GLU A 101 -22.63 12.84 -1.02
CA GLU A 101 -23.57 12.85 0.10
C GLU A 101 -23.52 14.15 0.92
N ALA A 102 -22.32 14.71 1.16
CA ALA A 102 -22.18 15.99 1.85
C ALA A 102 -22.77 17.15 1.02
N LEU A 103 -22.61 17.11 -0.31
CA LEU A 103 -23.18 18.10 -1.24
C LEU A 103 -24.71 18.01 -1.24
N ASP A 104 -25.24 16.79 -1.33
CA ASP A 104 -26.68 16.53 -1.27
C ASP A 104 -27.29 17.08 0.03
N ARG A 105 -26.64 16.88 1.18
CA ARG A 105 -27.09 17.46 2.46
C ARG A 105 -27.15 18.98 2.43
N CYS A 106 -26.15 19.63 1.82
CA CYS A 106 -26.12 21.10 1.69
C CYS A 106 -27.28 21.62 0.82
N TYR A 107 -27.51 21.00 -0.34
CA TYR A 107 -28.62 21.41 -1.22
C TYR A 107 -29.99 21.08 -0.62
N GLN A 108 -30.15 19.95 0.06
CA GLN A 108 -31.40 19.57 0.73
C GLN A 108 -31.75 20.51 1.90
N ALA A 109 -30.74 21.10 2.55
CA ALA A 109 -30.94 22.12 3.58
C ALA A 109 -31.40 23.48 3.00
N GLY A 110 -31.46 23.64 1.67
CA GLY A 110 -31.82 24.90 1.01
C GLY A 110 -30.67 25.90 0.97
N SER A 111 -29.46 25.47 1.32
CA SER A 111 -28.25 26.28 1.23
C SER A 111 -27.89 26.53 -0.25
N ARG A 112 -27.33 27.71 -0.53
CA ARG A 112 -26.92 28.17 -1.87
C ARG A 112 -25.41 28.12 -2.01
N ASN A 113 -24.92 28.06 -3.25
CA ASN A 113 -23.49 28.04 -3.55
C ASN A 113 -22.75 26.94 -2.78
N CYS A 114 -23.36 25.75 -2.65
CA CYS A 114 -22.71 24.61 -2.02
C CYS A 114 -21.47 24.20 -2.84
N TYR A 115 -20.33 24.04 -2.16
CA TYR A 115 -19.11 23.50 -2.75
C TYR A 115 -18.40 22.60 -1.75
N LEU A 116 -17.71 21.60 -2.30
CA LEU A 116 -16.84 20.71 -1.54
C LEU A 116 -15.60 21.50 -1.11
N ASP A 117 -15.40 21.67 0.19
CA ASP A 117 -14.28 22.41 0.79
C ASP A 117 -13.05 21.49 0.88
N ARG A 118 -13.20 20.35 1.56
CA ARG A 118 -12.14 19.35 1.68
C ARG A 118 -12.70 17.96 1.98
N CYS A 119 -11.93 16.94 1.64
CA CYS A 119 -12.12 15.57 2.12
C CYS A 119 -10.85 15.11 2.83
N ASP A 120 -10.99 14.73 4.09
CA ASP A 120 -9.91 14.22 4.93
C ASP A 120 -9.98 12.69 4.93
N GLU A 121 -8.87 12.01 4.62
CA GLU A 121 -8.73 10.54 4.71
C GLU A 121 -8.15 10.16 6.09
N SER A 122 -8.68 9.10 6.68
CA SER A 122 -8.11 8.44 7.85
C SER A 122 -8.00 6.95 7.58
N SER A 123 -6.87 6.35 7.98
CA SER A 123 -6.64 4.92 7.87
C SER A 123 -6.51 4.28 9.26
N ARG A 124 -6.92 3.02 9.37
CA ARG A 124 -6.80 2.21 10.58
C ARG A 124 -6.28 0.83 10.23
N LEU A 125 -5.23 0.39 10.93
CA LEU A 125 -4.74 -0.98 10.85
C LEU A 125 -5.78 -1.93 11.48
N GLU A 126 -6.33 -2.83 10.68
CA GLU A 126 -7.33 -3.81 11.12
C GLU A 126 -6.71 -5.17 11.44
N SER A 127 -5.71 -5.58 10.66
CA SER A 127 -4.98 -6.82 10.90
C SER A 127 -3.52 -6.74 10.46
N ARG A 128 -2.71 -7.59 11.08
CA ARG A 128 -1.30 -7.80 10.77
C ARG A 128 -0.99 -9.29 10.83
N HIS A 129 -0.36 -9.82 9.80
CA HIS A 129 0.07 -11.21 9.73
C HIS A 129 1.47 -11.30 9.14
N THR A 130 2.38 -12.04 9.77
CA THR A 130 3.62 -12.44 9.11
C THR A 130 3.26 -13.31 7.92
N CYS A 131 3.78 -12.95 6.75
CA CYS A 131 3.71 -13.78 5.58
C CYS A 131 4.36 -15.11 5.94
N LYS A 132 3.56 -16.17 5.92
CA LYS A 132 4.15 -17.50 5.96
C LYS A 132 4.90 -17.65 4.65
N ASP A 133 6.12 -18.16 4.72
CA ASP A 133 6.72 -18.85 3.60
C ASP A 133 5.73 -19.95 3.23
N GLU A 134 4.82 -19.66 2.30
CA GLU A 134 4.22 -20.71 1.50
C GLU A 134 5.42 -21.30 0.78
N ALA A 135 5.98 -22.32 1.42
CA ALA A 135 7.10 -23.10 0.93
C ALA A 135 6.87 -23.23 -0.56
N ARG A 136 7.77 -22.60 -1.34
CA ARG A 136 7.88 -22.69 -2.80
C ARG A 136 7.10 -23.92 -3.22
N PRO A 137 5.97 -23.79 -3.96
CA PRO A 137 4.98 -24.85 -4.11
C PRO A 137 5.75 -26.13 -4.18
N ASN A 138 5.66 -26.91 -3.08
CA ASN A 138 6.53 -28.04 -2.84
C ASN A 138 6.50 -28.79 -4.16
N SER A 139 7.58 -28.70 -4.93
CA SER A 139 7.67 -29.37 -6.21
C SER A 139 7.85 -30.80 -5.78
N GLY A 140 6.73 -31.40 -5.40
CA GLY A 140 6.56 -32.80 -5.15
C GLY A 140 6.93 -33.42 -6.46
N ASN A 141 8.21 -33.75 -6.56
CA ASN A 141 8.68 -35.04 -6.99
C ASN A 141 7.84 -35.64 -8.12
N ASN A 142 7.71 -34.91 -9.22
CA ASN A 142 7.58 -35.54 -10.50
C ASN A 142 9.00 -35.62 -11.03
N ASN A 143 9.63 -36.76 -10.76
CA ASN A 143 10.62 -37.33 -11.66
C ASN A 143 9.97 -37.43 -13.05
N ARG A 144 9.99 -36.32 -13.79
CA ARG A 144 9.82 -36.27 -15.24
C ARG A 144 11.07 -35.58 -15.77
N PRO A 145 11.93 -36.28 -16.50
CA PRO A 145 13.15 -35.70 -17.02
C PRO A 145 12.79 -34.80 -18.20
N GLU A 146 12.61 -33.51 -17.97
CA GLU A 146 12.49 -32.53 -19.05
C GLU A 146 13.53 -31.42 -18.89
N ASP A 147 14.49 -31.47 -19.82
CA ASP A 147 15.30 -30.41 -20.39
C ASP A 147 15.90 -29.36 -19.45
N ARG A 148 17.12 -29.64 -19.01
CA ARG A 148 18.07 -28.60 -18.60
C ARG A 148 18.43 -27.73 -19.80
N PRO A 149 18.37 -26.39 -19.70
CA PRO A 149 18.97 -25.53 -20.71
C PRO A 149 20.50 -25.71 -20.69
N ASN A 150 21.03 -25.99 -21.88
CA ASN A 150 22.45 -26.16 -22.19
C ASN A 150 23.32 -25.11 -21.47
N ARG A 151 24.07 -25.55 -20.46
CA ARG A 151 25.11 -24.73 -19.85
C ARG A 151 26.31 -24.71 -20.82
N PRO A 152 26.93 -23.55 -21.10
CA PRO A 152 27.99 -23.44 -22.11
C PRO A 152 29.19 -24.39 -21.94
N GLY A 153 29.39 -24.97 -20.75
CA GLY A 153 30.45 -25.94 -20.46
C GLY A 153 30.12 -27.42 -20.76
N ASP A 154 28.86 -27.76 -21.08
CA ASP A 154 28.47 -29.16 -21.28
C ASP A 154 28.84 -29.67 -22.68
N ARG A 155 28.80 -28.79 -23.70
CA ARG A 155 29.26 -29.12 -25.07
C ARG A 155 30.76 -29.40 -25.16
N GLU A 156 31.57 -28.77 -24.31
CA GLU A 156 33.02 -28.98 -24.30
C GLU A 156 33.38 -30.35 -23.69
N ARG A 157 32.69 -30.74 -22.61
CA ARG A 157 32.81 -32.09 -22.03
C ARG A 157 32.32 -33.18 -22.97
N GLU A 158 31.29 -32.93 -23.76
CA GLU A 158 30.78 -33.89 -24.74
C GLU A 158 31.78 -34.11 -25.88
N ARG A 159 32.37 -33.03 -26.42
CA ARG A 159 33.44 -33.10 -27.43
C ARG A 159 34.71 -33.78 -26.91
N GLU A 160 35.02 -33.65 -25.63
CA GLU A 160 36.15 -34.35 -25.01
C GLU A 160 35.87 -35.85 -24.86
N ARG A 161 34.63 -36.23 -24.52
CA ARG A 161 34.20 -37.64 -24.45
C ARG A 161 34.22 -38.32 -25.81
N GLU A 162 33.77 -37.66 -26.88
CA GLU A 162 33.84 -38.19 -28.24
C GLU A 162 35.28 -38.40 -28.70
N ARG A 163 36.18 -37.43 -28.49
CA ARG A 163 37.60 -37.58 -28.82
C ARG A 163 38.26 -38.75 -28.12
N ASN A 164 37.92 -38.98 -26.85
CA ASN A 164 38.46 -40.12 -26.09
C ASN A 164 37.90 -41.47 -26.56
N ARG A 165 36.67 -41.49 -27.07
CA ARG A 165 36.05 -42.71 -27.64
C ARG A 165 36.71 -43.12 -28.95
N ASP A 166 36.94 -42.17 -29.85
CA ASP A 166 37.57 -42.44 -31.14
C ASP A 166 39.02 -42.90 -31.00
N ASN A 167 39.76 -42.34 -30.03
CA ASN A 167 41.12 -42.78 -29.72
C ASN A 167 41.18 -44.20 -29.17
N ASN A 168 40.17 -44.64 -28.41
CA ASN A 168 40.12 -46.02 -27.91
C ASN A 168 39.75 -47.04 -29.00
N ASN A 169 38.93 -46.66 -29.97
CA ASN A 169 38.58 -47.54 -31.09
C ASN A 169 39.72 -47.71 -32.12
N ARG A 170 40.65 -46.76 -32.22
CA ARG A 170 41.84 -46.90 -33.09
C ARG A 170 42.97 -47.74 -32.50
N ARG A 171 42.88 -48.10 -31.21
CA ARG A 171 43.87 -48.91 -30.50
C ARG A 171 43.48 -50.39 -30.39
N ARG A 172 42.37 -50.80 -31.01
CA ARG A 172 41.93 -52.18 -31.12
C ARG A 172 42.08 -52.68 -32.55
#